data_AF-A0A0R3SJF4-F1
#
_entry.id   AF-A0A0R3SJF4-F1
#
_cell.length_a   1.000
_cell.length_b   1.000
_cell.length_c   1.000
_cell.angle_alpha   90.00
_cell.angle_beta   90.00
_cell.angle_gamma   90.00
#
_symmetry.space_group_name_H-M   'P 1'
#
loop_
_entity.id
_entity.type
_entity.pdbx_description
1 polymer ?
#
loop_
_entity_poly.entity_id
_entity_poly.type
_entity_poly.pdbx_seq_one_letter_code
_entity_poly.pdbx_strand_id
1 'polypeptide(L)'
;LEDKLSIGLEQCLTLALTRIQLILSSEQRKADFKSDLPASNSSIMNPGVGSEMSACSPACQDVCRFLRRVINDARQNLDGQNLSTFLCELGLRFHRLLVDHFYGYSFSDTGGFVAMQDVTAYRDTARECKSPKIDYLFDILLKLMNLMLIKPQNIRQVWQDYEQSGIPKELLANFISLRSDYKPKLQSEVKRFLEASR
;
A
#
# COMPACT_ATOMS: atom_id res chain seq x y z
N LEU A 1 23.04 -26.98 10.79
CA LEU A 1 22.83 -26.77 9.33
C LEU A 1 21.59 -25.91 9.12
N GLU A 2 20.50 -26.24 9.80
CA GLU A 2 19.25 -25.46 9.84
C GLU A 2 19.47 -23.99 10.19
N ASP A 3 20.22 -23.68 11.25
CA ASP A 3 20.51 -22.27 11.61
C ASP A 3 21.17 -21.48 10.48
N LYS A 4 22.09 -22.10 9.74
CA LYS A 4 22.77 -21.46 8.60
C LYS A 4 21.81 -21.22 7.45
N LEU A 5 20.87 -22.14 7.20
CA LEU A 5 19.82 -21.97 6.21
C LEU A 5 18.88 -20.84 6.61
N SER A 6 18.41 -20.82 7.86
CA SER A 6 17.55 -19.75 8.38
C SER A 6 18.21 -18.38 8.26
N ILE A 7 19.50 -18.27 8.61
CA ILE A 7 20.27 -17.03 8.43
C ILE A 7 20.34 -16.63 6.94
N GLY A 8 20.60 -17.58 6.04
CA GLY A 8 20.66 -17.32 4.61
C GLY A 8 19.31 -16.82 4.05
N LEU A 9 18.21 -17.44 4.45
CA LEU A 9 16.86 -17.02 4.03
C LEU A 9 16.50 -15.64 4.57
N GLU A 10 16.85 -15.35 5.82
CA GLU A 10 16.65 -14.03 6.43
C GLU A 10 17.45 -12.94 5.69
N GLN A 11 18.68 -13.24 5.26
CA GLN A 11 19.48 -12.33 4.44
C GLN A 11 18.85 -12.11 3.06
N CYS A 12 18.39 -13.18 2.38
CA CYS A 12 17.68 -13.06 1.11
C CYS A 12 16.43 -12.17 1.22
N LEU A 13 15.66 -12.35 2.29
CA LEU A 13 14.45 -11.57 2.56
C LEU A 13 14.80 -10.09 2.82
N THR A 14 15.84 -9.83 3.61
CA THR A 14 16.33 -8.47 3.89
C THR A 14 16.80 -7.78 2.60
N LEU A 15 17.55 -8.47 1.75
CA LEU A 15 18.04 -7.93 0.48
C LEU A 15 16.88 -7.64 -0.49
N ALA A 16 15.89 -8.52 -0.57
CA ALA A 16 14.70 -8.30 -1.39
C ALA A 16 13.93 -7.04 -0.94
N LEU A 17 13.69 -6.87 0.36
CA LEU A 17 13.02 -5.68 0.89
C LEU A 17 13.85 -4.41 0.69
N THR A 18 15.17 -4.48 0.88
CA THR A 18 16.07 -3.35 0.64
C THR A 18 16.01 -2.91 -0.83
N ARG A 19 15.94 -3.86 -1.77
CA ARG A 19 15.79 -3.54 -3.20
C ARG A 19 14.45 -2.86 -3.49
N ILE A 20 13.35 -3.34 -2.89
CA ILE A 20 12.03 -2.70 -3.02
C ILE A 20 12.06 -1.27 -2.47
N GLN A 21 12.63 -1.08 -1.28
CA GLN A 21 12.79 0.24 -0.68
C GLN A 21 13.60 1.18 -1.57
N LEU A 22 14.67 0.68 -2.18
CA LEU A 22 15.49 1.46 -3.10
C LEU A 22 14.65 1.95 -4.30
N ILE A 23 13.94 1.04 -4.98
CA ILE A 23 13.06 1.38 -6.12
C ILE A 23 12.08 2.49 -5.71
N LEU A 24 11.35 2.29 -4.59
CA LEU A 24 10.38 3.27 -4.10
C LEU A 24 11.04 4.63 -3.80
N SER A 25 12.20 4.63 -3.14
CA SER A 25 12.89 5.87 -2.77
C SER A 25 13.51 6.63 -3.95
N SER A 26 13.93 5.91 -5.01
CA SER A 26 14.57 6.51 -6.17
C SER A 26 13.57 6.92 -7.26
N GLU A 27 12.46 6.20 -7.39
CA GLU A 27 11.54 6.37 -8.52
C GLU A 27 10.22 7.04 -8.14
N GLN A 28 9.74 6.88 -6.90
CA GLN A 28 8.48 7.49 -6.45
C GLN A 28 8.72 8.89 -5.88
N ARG A 29 8.36 9.92 -6.64
CA ARG A 29 8.58 11.32 -6.26
C ARG A 29 7.37 11.85 -5.49
N LYS A 30 7.61 12.83 -4.61
CA LYS A 30 6.52 13.52 -3.86
C LYS A 30 5.45 14.14 -4.77
N ALA A 31 5.85 14.55 -5.98
CA ALA A 31 4.93 15.12 -6.96
C ALA A 31 3.89 14.10 -7.47
N ASP A 32 4.20 12.80 -7.43
CA ASP A 32 3.31 11.76 -7.95
C ASP A 32 2.01 11.67 -7.13
N PHE A 33 2.07 12.02 -5.83
CA PHE A 33 0.91 12.06 -4.94
C PHE A 33 0.42 13.48 -4.59
N LYS A 34 1.03 14.52 -5.15
CA LYS A 34 0.66 15.92 -4.90
C LYS A 34 0.20 16.69 -6.12
N SER A 35 0.26 16.09 -7.31
CA SER A 35 -0.12 16.78 -8.53
C SER A 35 -1.59 17.23 -8.48
N ASP A 36 -1.82 18.53 -8.65
CA ASP A 36 -3.16 19.13 -8.79
C ASP A 36 -3.61 19.15 -10.26
N LEU A 37 -2.82 18.58 -11.17
CA LEU A 37 -3.19 18.48 -12.57
C LEU A 37 -4.43 17.56 -12.69
N PRO A 38 -5.43 17.96 -13.51
CA PRO A 38 -6.60 17.12 -13.74
C PRO A 38 -6.15 15.76 -14.26
N ALA A 39 -6.76 14.70 -13.76
CA ALA A 39 -6.39 13.31 -14.04
C ALA A 39 -6.21 13.01 -15.55
N SER A 40 -6.94 13.74 -16.42
CA SER A 40 -6.87 13.69 -17.89
C SER A 40 -5.52 14.11 -18.51
N ASN A 41 -4.69 14.89 -17.81
CA ASN A 41 -3.39 15.35 -18.30
C ASN A 41 -2.20 14.59 -17.69
N SER A 42 -2.47 13.71 -16.72
CA SER A 42 -1.50 12.68 -16.37
C SER A 42 -1.49 11.68 -17.51
N SER A 43 -0.31 11.32 -18.03
CA SER A 43 -0.15 10.32 -19.09
C SER A 43 -0.70 8.92 -18.74
N ILE A 44 -1.33 8.78 -17.58
CA ILE A 44 -1.97 7.60 -17.00
C ILE A 44 -3.43 7.48 -17.44
N MET A 45 -4.06 8.55 -17.96
CA MET A 45 -5.50 8.56 -18.23
C MET A 45 -5.82 8.93 -19.68
N ASN A 46 -5.53 8.02 -20.62
CA ASN A 46 -6.09 8.06 -21.96
C ASN A 46 -7.18 6.96 -22.05
N PRO A 47 -8.48 7.27 -21.90
CA PRO A 47 -9.55 6.26 -21.83
C PRO A 47 -9.91 5.63 -23.19
N GLY A 48 -9.06 5.79 -24.21
CA GLY A 48 -9.41 5.53 -25.61
C GLY A 48 -8.62 4.44 -26.33
N VAL A 49 -7.69 3.74 -25.67
CA VAL A 49 -6.90 2.68 -26.31
C VAL A 49 -6.87 1.46 -25.39
N GLY A 50 -7.46 0.36 -25.87
CA GLY A 50 -7.57 -0.92 -25.16
C GLY A 50 -6.23 -1.62 -24.93
N SER A 51 -5.41 -1.07 -24.04
CA SER A 51 -4.26 -1.77 -23.45
C SER A 51 -4.38 -1.72 -21.93
N GLU A 52 -4.65 -2.86 -21.33
CA GLU A 52 -4.77 -3.12 -19.88
C GLU A 52 -3.44 -2.94 -19.11
N MET A 53 -2.52 -2.10 -19.58
CA MET A 53 -1.18 -1.96 -19.04
C MET A 53 -0.78 -0.48 -18.93
N SER A 54 -1.20 0.16 -17.84
CA SER A 54 -0.39 1.09 -17.02
C SER A 54 -1.30 1.94 -16.10
N ALA A 55 -2.06 1.31 -15.20
CA ALA A 55 -2.93 2.02 -14.25
C ALA A 55 -2.19 2.54 -13.01
N CYS A 56 -1.06 1.92 -12.63
CA CYS A 56 -0.25 2.29 -11.46
C CYS A 56 1.06 3.00 -11.87
N SER A 57 1.71 3.64 -10.90
CA SER A 57 2.94 4.40 -11.08
C SER A 57 4.11 3.53 -11.60
N PRO A 58 5.10 4.11 -12.29
CA PRO A 58 6.28 3.37 -12.74
C PRO A 58 7.02 2.64 -11.61
N ALA A 59 7.20 3.31 -10.46
CA ALA A 59 7.81 2.70 -9.27
C ALA A 59 7.00 1.50 -8.77
N CYS A 60 5.67 1.58 -8.77
CA CYS A 60 4.80 0.47 -8.45
C CYS A 60 4.95 -0.71 -9.42
N GLN A 61 5.00 -0.44 -10.72
CA GLN A 61 5.20 -1.48 -11.73
C GLN A 61 6.53 -2.22 -11.52
N ASP A 62 7.59 -1.49 -11.22
CA ASP A 62 8.93 -2.03 -11.01
C ASP A 62 9.03 -2.83 -9.71
N VAL A 63 8.43 -2.35 -8.62
CA VAL A 63 8.27 -3.12 -7.37
C VAL A 63 7.47 -4.40 -7.61
N CYS A 64 6.32 -4.32 -8.28
CA CYS A 64 5.48 -5.49 -8.55
C CYS A 64 6.23 -6.53 -9.41
N ARG A 65 6.94 -6.07 -10.46
CA ARG A 65 7.75 -6.96 -11.33
C ARG A 65 8.85 -7.65 -10.53
N PHE A 66 9.58 -6.91 -9.70
CA PHE A 66 10.63 -7.46 -8.86
C PHE A 66 10.08 -8.44 -7.81
N LEU A 67 8.99 -8.08 -7.12
CA LEU A 67 8.38 -8.94 -6.10
C LEU A 67 7.90 -10.27 -6.69
N ARG A 68 7.25 -10.26 -7.86
CA ARG A 68 6.85 -11.50 -8.55
C ARG A 68 8.04 -12.41 -8.84
N ARG A 69 9.18 -11.83 -9.24
CA ARG A 69 10.40 -12.60 -9.46
C ARG A 69 10.86 -13.28 -8.17
N VAL A 70 10.93 -12.54 -7.06
CA VAL A 70 11.32 -13.11 -5.75
C VAL A 70 10.36 -14.23 -5.31
N ILE A 71 9.05 -14.04 -5.49
CA ILE A 71 8.05 -15.07 -5.16
C ILE A 71 8.24 -16.32 -6.02
N ASN A 72 8.50 -16.16 -7.31
CA ASN A 72 8.72 -17.29 -8.22
C ASN A 72 10.02 -18.02 -7.92
N ASP A 73 11.11 -17.29 -7.65
CA ASP A 73 12.39 -17.87 -7.25
C ASP A 73 12.23 -18.65 -5.92
N ALA A 74 11.48 -18.12 -4.95
CA ALA A 74 11.18 -18.84 -3.70
C ALA A 74 10.41 -20.14 -3.96
N ARG A 75 9.37 -20.12 -4.81
CA ARG A 75 8.58 -21.32 -5.17
C ARG A 75 9.39 -22.40 -5.89
N GLN A 76 10.43 -22.01 -6.63
CA GLN A 76 11.28 -22.95 -7.35
C GLN A 76 12.33 -23.60 -6.44
N ASN A 77 12.73 -22.93 -5.36
CA ASN A 77 13.87 -23.33 -4.54
C ASN A 77 13.50 -23.73 -3.11
N LEU A 78 12.27 -23.48 -2.66
CA LEU A 78 11.76 -23.83 -1.33
C LEU A 78 10.47 -24.62 -1.47
N ASP A 79 10.21 -25.46 -0.47
CA ASP A 79 9.00 -26.28 -0.37
C ASP A 79 8.41 -26.25 1.04
N GLY A 80 7.22 -26.85 1.16
CA GLY A 80 6.53 -27.08 2.43
C GLY A 80 6.48 -25.85 3.36
N GLN A 81 6.93 -26.05 4.59
CA GLN A 81 6.91 -25.03 5.63
C GLN A 81 7.93 -23.91 5.40
N ASN A 82 9.06 -24.20 4.74
CA ASN A 82 10.08 -23.19 4.46
C ASN A 82 9.55 -22.16 3.46
N LEU A 83 8.89 -22.63 2.39
CA LEU A 83 8.26 -21.77 1.40
C LEU A 83 7.14 -20.92 2.03
N SER A 84 6.24 -21.55 2.79
CA SER A 84 5.10 -20.84 3.38
C SER A 84 5.54 -19.78 4.38
N THR A 85 6.55 -20.09 5.20
CA THR A 85 7.11 -19.14 6.19
C THR A 85 7.81 -17.98 5.49
N PHE A 86 8.66 -18.27 4.49
CA PHE A 86 9.38 -17.24 3.74
C PHE A 86 8.42 -16.27 3.03
N LEU A 87 7.41 -16.79 2.31
CA LEU A 87 6.45 -15.95 1.60
C LEU A 87 5.55 -15.15 2.55
N CYS A 88 5.17 -15.73 3.69
CA CYS A 88 4.41 -15.02 4.71
C CYS A 88 5.22 -13.85 5.29
N GLU A 89 6.48 -14.08 5.68
CA GLU A 89 7.36 -13.03 6.20
C GLU A 89 7.65 -11.96 5.14
N LEU A 90 7.89 -12.36 3.88
CA LEU A 90 8.09 -11.43 2.78
C LEU A 90 6.88 -10.50 2.60
N GLY A 91 5.68 -11.07 2.57
CA GLY A 91 4.43 -10.30 2.44
C GLY A 91 4.18 -9.37 3.63
N LEU A 92 4.44 -9.84 4.86
CA LEU A 92 4.25 -9.05 6.08
C LEU A 92 5.17 -7.82 6.10
N ARG A 93 6.45 -8.03 5.80
CA ARG A 93 7.44 -6.94 5.82
C ARG A 93 7.29 -6.03 4.61
N PHE A 94 6.88 -6.55 3.46
CA PHE A 94 6.53 -5.72 2.30
C PHE A 94 5.33 -4.81 2.59
N HIS A 95 4.26 -5.34 3.19
CA HIS A 95 3.13 -4.53 3.64
C HIS A 95 3.57 -3.40 4.58
N ARG A 96 4.38 -3.74 5.60
CA ARG A 96 4.92 -2.73 6.53
C ARG A 96 5.74 -1.66 5.82
N LEU A 97 6.63 -2.07 4.91
CA LEU A 97 7.45 -1.17 4.11
C LEU A 97 6.59 -0.19 3.31
N LEU A 98 5.50 -0.66 2.69
CA LEU A 98 4.56 0.21 1.97
C LEU A 98 3.85 1.20 2.88
N VAL A 99 3.39 0.74 4.05
CA VAL A 99 2.77 1.63 5.05
C VAL A 99 3.75 2.75 5.44
N ASP A 100 4.98 2.40 5.80
CA ASP A 100 6.03 3.36 6.16
C ASP A 100 6.35 4.30 4.98
N HIS A 101 6.35 3.79 3.74
CA HIS A 101 6.53 4.58 2.54
C HIS A 101 5.41 5.61 2.38
N PHE A 102 4.13 5.22 2.46
CA PHE A 102 3.00 6.13 2.29
C PHE A 102 2.93 7.21 3.38
N TYR A 103 3.34 6.92 4.62
CA TYR A 103 3.46 7.93 5.68
C TYR A 103 4.47 9.04 5.34
N GLY A 104 5.38 8.83 4.39
CA GLY A 104 6.32 9.85 3.89
C GLY A 104 5.71 10.89 2.94
N TYR A 105 4.43 10.73 2.57
CA TYR A 105 3.76 11.55 1.57
C TYR A 105 2.53 12.26 2.12
N SER A 106 2.06 13.22 1.33
CA SER A 106 0.76 13.84 1.52
C SER A 106 0.02 13.84 0.19
N PHE A 107 -1.28 13.53 0.21
CA PHE A 107 -2.05 13.13 -0.96
C PHE A 107 -3.08 14.19 -1.36
N SER A 108 -3.00 14.68 -2.61
CA SER A 108 -4.11 15.42 -3.24
C SER A 108 -5.21 14.46 -3.68
N ASP A 109 -6.37 14.97 -4.11
CA ASP A 109 -7.45 14.13 -4.67
C ASP A 109 -6.92 13.26 -5.84
N THR A 110 -6.18 13.87 -6.78
CA THR A 110 -5.55 13.15 -7.91
C THR A 110 -4.47 12.19 -7.42
N GLY A 111 -3.63 12.62 -6.47
CA GLY A 111 -2.58 11.77 -5.91
C GLY A 111 -3.10 10.56 -5.15
N GLY A 112 -4.24 10.70 -4.46
CA GLY A 112 -4.95 9.61 -3.82
C GLY A 112 -5.45 8.57 -4.82
N PHE A 113 -5.80 8.99 -6.04
CA PHE A 113 -6.21 8.05 -7.09
C PHE A 113 -5.02 7.23 -7.59
N VAL A 114 -3.86 7.87 -7.81
CA VAL A 114 -2.62 7.15 -8.15
C VAL A 114 -2.25 6.16 -7.04
N ALA A 115 -2.28 6.59 -5.79
CA ALA A 115 -2.00 5.71 -4.64
C ALA A 115 -2.97 4.52 -4.55
N MET A 116 -4.25 4.71 -4.89
CA MET A 116 -5.24 3.64 -4.97
C MET A 116 -4.88 2.59 -6.02
N GLN A 117 -4.44 3.02 -7.20
CA GLN A 117 -4.00 2.11 -8.27
C GLN A 117 -2.73 1.35 -7.84
N ASP A 118 -1.78 2.03 -7.20
CA ASP A 118 -0.56 1.42 -6.69
C ASP A 118 -0.87 0.34 -5.66
N VAL A 119 -1.70 0.64 -4.65
CA VAL A 119 -2.08 -0.34 -3.61
C VAL A 119 -2.89 -1.50 -4.19
N THR A 120 -3.70 -1.26 -5.21
CA THR A 120 -4.41 -2.34 -5.93
C THR A 120 -3.42 -3.29 -6.59
N ALA A 121 -2.43 -2.76 -7.32
CA ALA A 121 -1.40 -3.58 -7.96
C ALA A 121 -0.50 -4.31 -6.95
N TYR A 122 -0.14 -3.66 -5.84
CA TYR A 122 0.62 -4.30 -4.76
C TYR A 122 -0.17 -5.44 -4.12
N ARG A 123 -1.47 -5.23 -3.85
CA ARG A 123 -2.37 -6.26 -3.31
C ARG A 123 -2.47 -7.46 -4.24
N ASP A 124 -2.68 -7.22 -5.54
CA ASP A 124 -2.78 -8.30 -6.53
C ASP A 124 -1.49 -9.10 -6.64
N THR A 125 -0.35 -8.44 -6.53
CA THR A 125 0.96 -9.11 -6.47
C THR A 125 1.14 -9.87 -5.16
N ALA A 126 0.75 -9.28 -4.02
CA ALA A 126 0.91 -9.88 -2.70
C ALA A 126 0.05 -11.15 -2.51
N ARG A 127 -1.10 -11.24 -3.19
CA ARG A 127 -1.95 -12.46 -3.25
C ARG A 127 -1.20 -13.70 -3.78
N GLU A 128 -0.11 -13.50 -4.52
CA GLU A 128 0.75 -14.60 -4.94
C GLU A 128 1.49 -15.25 -3.75
N CYS A 129 1.57 -14.61 -2.58
CA CYS A 129 2.10 -15.25 -1.38
C CYS A 129 1.21 -16.38 -0.85
N LYS A 130 -0.04 -16.50 -1.34
CA LYS A 130 -1.02 -17.54 -0.95
C LYS A 130 -1.23 -17.64 0.57
N SER A 131 -1.27 -16.49 1.24
CA SER A 131 -1.43 -16.39 2.68
C SER A 131 -2.66 -15.55 3.02
N PRO A 132 -3.70 -16.12 3.67
CA PRO A 132 -4.90 -15.37 4.04
C PRO A 132 -4.61 -14.14 4.91
N LYS A 133 -3.56 -14.22 5.73
CA LYS A 133 -3.11 -13.09 6.56
C LYS A 133 -2.61 -11.93 5.71
N ILE A 134 -1.87 -12.23 4.64
CA ILE A 134 -1.36 -11.21 3.70
C ILE A 134 -2.51 -10.59 2.92
N ASP A 135 -3.42 -11.41 2.41
CA ASP A 135 -4.60 -10.94 1.69
C ASP A 135 -5.41 -9.96 2.55
N TYR A 136 -5.67 -10.32 3.82
CA TYR A 136 -6.35 -9.46 4.76
C TYR A 136 -5.63 -8.13 5.01
N LEU A 137 -4.30 -8.15 5.21
CA LEU A 137 -3.54 -6.92 5.46
C LEU A 137 -3.60 -5.97 4.27
N PHE A 138 -3.46 -6.48 3.04
CA PHE A 138 -3.56 -5.66 1.84
C PHE A 138 -4.99 -5.18 1.57
N ASP A 139 -6.01 -5.94 1.95
CA ASP A 139 -7.41 -5.48 1.93
C ASP A 139 -7.62 -4.28 2.88
N ILE A 140 -7.03 -4.33 4.07
CA ILE A 140 -7.07 -3.22 5.03
C ILE A 140 -6.30 -2.01 4.49
N LEU A 141 -5.11 -2.21 3.92
CA LEU A 141 -4.34 -1.11 3.33
C LEU A 141 -5.09 -0.43 2.18
N LEU A 142 -5.80 -1.20 1.34
CA LEU A 142 -6.63 -0.66 0.27
C LEU A 142 -7.78 0.19 0.81
N LYS A 143 -8.47 -0.29 1.86
CA LYS A 143 -9.49 0.50 2.57
C LYS A 143 -8.91 1.80 3.13
N LEU A 144 -7.74 1.73 3.77
CA LEU A 144 -7.08 2.92 4.33
C LEU A 144 -6.69 3.93 3.26
N MET A 145 -6.18 3.48 2.10
CA MET A 145 -5.92 4.38 0.96
C MET A 145 -7.19 5.00 0.37
N ASN A 146 -8.33 4.31 0.44
CA ASN A 146 -9.61 4.88 -0.01
C ASN A 146 -9.99 6.15 0.75
N LEU A 147 -9.52 6.31 1.99
CA LEU A 147 -9.73 7.53 2.79
C LEU A 147 -9.17 8.78 2.09
N MET A 148 -8.20 8.65 1.17
CA MET A 148 -7.65 9.78 0.41
C MET A 148 -8.66 10.32 -0.61
N LEU A 149 -9.62 9.51 -1.03
CA LEU A 149 -10.59 9.83 -2.09
C LEU A 149 -11.95 10.28 -1.56
N ILE A 150 -12.22 10.05 -0.27
CA ILE A 150 -13.52 10.37 0.32
C ILE A 150 -13.69 11.89 0.40
N LYS A 151 -14.83 12.40 -0.08
CA LYS A 151 -15.19 13.81 0.07
C LYS A 151 -15.53 14.12 1.54
N PRO A 152 -15.25 15.34 2.04
CA PRO A 152 -15.44 15.68 3.45
C PRO A 152 -16.82 15.33 4.02
N GLN A 153 -17.89 15.50 3.24
CA GLN A 153 -19.26 15.18 3.68
C GLN A 153 -19.50 13.68 3.99
N ASN A 154 -18.72 12.78 3.38
CA ASN A 154 -18.91 11.33 3.49
C ASN A 154 -17.91 10.69 4.49
N ILE A 155 -16.93 11.45 4.97
CA ILE A 155 -15.82 10.89 5.78
C ILE A 155 -16.31 10.28 7.09
N ARG A 156 -17.36 10.86 7.70
CA ARG A 156 -17.95 10.35 8.94
C ARG A 156 -18.56 8.97 8.77
N GLN A 157 -19.28 8.74 7.68
CA GLN A 157 -19.89 7.45 7.40
C GLN A 157 -18.81 6.39 7.15
N VAL A 158 -17.83 6.69 6.30
CA VAL A 158 -16.74 5.77 5.99
C VAL A 158 -15.91 5.44 7.23
N TRP A 159 -15.66 6.43 8.11
CA TRP A 159 -15.03 6.20 9.40
C TRP A 159 -15.79 5.17 10.23
N GLN A 160 -17.10 5.34 10.38
CA GLN A 160 -17.95 4.44 11.17
C GLN A 160 -17.95 3.01 10.60
N ASP A 161 -18.08 2.88 9.27
CA ASP A 161 -18.06 1.59 8.59
C ASP A 161 -16.72 0.87 8.82
N TYR A 162 -15.60 1.61 8.74
CA TYR A 162 -14.27 1.04 8.93
C TYR A 162 -13.98 0.67 10.39
N GLU A 163 -14.42 1.50 11.33
CA GLU A 163 -14.36 1.19 12.76
C GLU A 163 -15.16 -0.09 13.08
N GLN A 164 -16.37 -0.22 12.55
CA GLN A 164 -17.21 -1.42 12.72
C GLN A 164 -16.56 -2.67 12.11
N SER A 165 -15.80 -2.50 11.02
CA SER A 165 -15.01 -3.59 10.43
C SER A 165 -13.76 -3.99 11.23
N GLY A 166 -13.49 -3.32 12.36
CA GLY A 166 -12.40 -3.64 13.28
C GLY A 166 -11.12 -2.84 13.06
N ILE A 167 -11.12 -1.80 12.22
CA ILE A 167 -9.95 -0.95 12.02
C ILE A 167 -9.82 0.03 13.21
N PRO A 168 -8.64 0.11 13.87
CA PRO A 168 -8.44 1.03 14.99
C PRO A 168 -8.64 2.49 14.59
N LYS A 169 -9.30 3.26 15.47
CA LYS A 169 -9.57 4.70 15.24
C LYS A 169 -8.29 5.49 15.03
N GLU A 170 -7.24 5.16 15.77
CA GLU A 170 -5.93 5.79 15.68
C GLU A 170 -5.33 5.58 14.28
N LEU A 171 -5.50 4.37 13.71
CA LEU A 171 -5.02 4.06 12.37
C LEU A 171 -5.79 4.85 11.30
N LEU A 172 -7.12 4.96 11.44
CA LEU A 172 -7.95 5.79 10.57
C LEU A 172 -7.54 7.26 10.63
N ALA A 173 -7.36 7.80 11.83
CA ALA A 173 -6.92 9.19 12.03
C ALA A 173 -5.55 9.45 11.41
N ASN A 174 -4.60 8.54 11.61
CA ASN A 174 -3.26 8.66 11.07
C ASN A 174 -3.26 8.66 9.53
N PHE A 175 -4.04 7.80 8.89
CA PHE A 175 -4.16 7.82 7.43
C PHE A 175 -4.87 9.07 6.92
N ILE A 176 -5.97 9.50 7.54
CA ILE A 176 -6.66 10.75 7.15
C ILE A 176 -5.73 11.97 7.25
N SER A 177 -4.79 11.96 8.21
CA SER A 177 -3.81 13.04 8.37
C SER A 177 -2.87 13.21 7.17
N LEU A 178 -2.76 12.20 6.31
CA LEU A 178 -1.94 12.25 5.10
C LEU A 178 -2.58 13.06 3.97
N ARG A 179 -3.87 13.37 4.05
CA ARG A 179 -4.54 14.16 3.01
C ARG A 179 -4.00 15.59 2.95
N SER A 180 -3.85 16.14 1.75
CA SER A 180 -3.36 17.51 1.56
C SER A 180 -4.34 18.58 2.09
N ASP A 181 -5.62 18.23 2.23
CA ASP A 181 -6.67 19.05 2.81
C ASP A 181 -6.84 18.86 4.34
N TYR A 182 -5.92 18.15 5.00
CA TYR A 182 -5.88 17.96 6.45
C TYR A 182 -5.53 19.26 7.20
N LYS A 183 -6.49 20.19 7.18
CA LYS A 183 -6.45 21.56 7.71
C LYS A 183 -7.37 21.68 8.93
N PRO A 184 -7.42 22.83 9.64
CA PRO A 184 -8.10 22.94 10.95
C PRO A 184 -9.54 22.41 11.00
N LYS A 185 -10.31 22.56 9.91
CA LYS A 185 -11.67 22.00 9.82
C LYS A 185 -11.68 20.47 9.91
N LEU A 186 -10.95 19.79 9.03
CA LEU A 186 -10.87 18.33 9.01
C LEU A 186 -10.16 17.78 10.24
N GLN A 187 -9.12 18.46 10.74
CA GLN A 187 -8.45 18.13 12.00
C GLN A 187 -9.43 18.10 13.19
N SER A 188 -10.29 19.13 13.28
CA SER A 188 -11.31 19.22 14.34
C SER A 188 -12.35 18.11 14.22
N GLU A 189 -12.75 17.74 13.01
CA GLU A 189 -13.68 16.63 12.77
C GLU A 189 -13.07 15.28 13.18
N VAL A 190 -11.83 14.99 12.76
CA VAL A 190 -11.13 13.74 13.14
C VAL A 190 -10.93 13.65 14.65
N LYS A 191 -10.58 14.76 15.32
CA LYS A 191 -10.48 14.80 16.78
C LYS A 191 -11.81 14.42 17.46
N ARG A 192 -12.94 14.92 16.95
CA ARG A 192 -14.28 14.53 17.44
C ARG A 192 -14.57 13.05 17.23
N PHE A 193 -14.12 12.45 16.12
CA PHE A 193 -14.32 11.01 15.88
C PHE A 193 -13.51 10.13 16.84
N LEU A 194 -12.29 10.56 17.21
CA LEU A 194 -11.47 9.89 18.22
C LEU A 194 -12.10 9.96 19.62
N GLU A 195 -12.61 11.14 20.00
CA GLU A 195 -13.20 11.39 21.32
C GLU A 195 -14.61 10.78 21.49
N ALA A 196 -15.32 10.54 20.40
CA ALA A 196 -16.63 9.90 20.42
C ALA A 196 -16.49 8.45 20.92
N SER A 197 -16.73 8.24 22.22
CA SER A 197 -16.88 6.91 22.82
C SER A 197 -18.17 6.25 22.31
N ARG A 198 -18.15 4.92 22.16
CA ARG A 198 -19.30 4.12 21.70
C ARG A 198 -20.50 4.25 22.63
#